data_AF-A0A923JL92-F1
#
_entry.id   AF-A0A923JL92-F1
#
_cell.length_a   1.000
_cell.length_b   1.000
_cell.length_c   1.000
_cell.angle_alpha   90.00
_cell.angle_beta   90.00
_cell.angle_gamma   90.00
#
_symmetry.space_group_name_H-M   'P 1'
#
loop_
_entity.id
_entity.type
_entity.pdbx_description
1 polymer ?
#
loop_
_entity_poly.entity_id
_entity_poly.type
_entity_poly.pdbx_seq_one_letter_code
_entity_poly.pdbx_strand_id
1 'polypeptide(L)'
;MQLPDAYVQMLNSADGFSLQNGVILYSSSELVERNKTLEVDKYASAYLAIGDDSGGRSIMLPLAGKGVYLVDQGSMDSDEFKRIGMSLTDWITDGCVI
;
A
#
# COMPACT_ATOMS: atom_id res chain seq x y z
N MET A 1 12.43 10.31 2.10
CA MET A 1 11.36 9.64 1.33
C MET A 1 10.30 10.67 0.98
N GLN A 2 9.91 10.76 -0.28
CA GLN A 2 8.77 11.58 -0.72
C GLN A 2 7.60 10.63 -0.91
N LEU A 3 6.44 10.95 -0.34
CA LEU A 3 5.23 10.14 -0.48
C LEU A 3 4.60 10.38 -1.86
N PRO A 4 3.99 9.36 -2.48
CA PRO A 4 3.21 9.55 -3.70
C PRO A 4 2.05 10.55 -3.48
N ASP A 5 1.89 11.52 -4.40
CA ASP A 5 0.88 12.59 -4.27
C ASP A 5 -0.54 12.05 -4.07
N ALA A 6 -0.90 10.99 -4.80
CA ALA A 6 -2.21 10.35 -4.67
C ALA A 6 -2.45 9.80 -3.25
N TYR A 7 -1.39 9.29 -2.59
CA TYR A 7 -1.49 8.80 -1.22
C TYR A 7 -1.61 9.94 -0.22
N VAL A 8 -0.88 11.04 -0.43
CA VAL A 8 -1.03 12.27 0.38
C VAL A 8 -2.45 12.84 0.28
N GLN A 9 -3.02 12.87 -0.93
CA GLN A 9 -4.41 13.30 -1.15
C GLN A 9 -5.42 12.40 -0.43
N MET A 10 -5.19 11.08 -0.45
CA MET A 10 -5.99 10.12 0.30
C MET A 10 -5.91 10.41 1.81
N LEU A 11 -4.72 10.52 2.38
CA LEU A 11 -4.51 10.81 3.81
C LEU A 11 -5.18 12.12 4.25
N ASN A 12 -5.13 13.16 3.41
CA ASN A 12 -5.80 14.42 3.68
C ASN A 12 -7.34 14.31 3.65
N SER A 13 -7.88 13.34 2.91
CA SER A 13 -9.32 13.09 2.83
C SER A 13 -9.81 12.16 3.95
N ALA A 14 -9.02 11.13 4.25
CA ALA A 14 -9.22 10.18 5.34
C ALA A 14 -7.86 9.63 5.79
N ASP A 15 -7.48 9.84 7.05
CA ASP A 15 -6.19 9.43 7.60
C ASP A 15 -6.17 7.93 7.94
N GLY A 16 -6.25 7.10 6.91
CA GLY A 16 -6.40 5.64 7.00
C GLY A 16 -7.86 5.20 7.16
N PHE A 17 -8.13 3.94 6.82
CA PHE A 17 -9.44 3.32 6.99
C PHE A 17 -9.38 1.79 6.92
N SER A 18 -10.42 1.14 7.43
CA SER A 18 -10.62 -0.31 7.35
C SER A 18 -11.96 -0.63 6.71
N LEU A 19 -11.97 -1.64 5.85
CA LEU A 19 -13.15 -2.11 5.13
C LEU A 19 -13.59 -3.49 5.64
N GLN A 20 -14.87 -3.82 5.46
CA GLN A 20 -15.42 -5.11 5.89
C GLN A 20 -14.82 -6.32 5.15
N ASN A 21 -14.18 -6.09 4.00
CA ASN A 21 -13.47 -7.13 3.24
C ASN A 21 -12.05 -7.40 3.77
N GLY A 22 -11.65 -6.79 4.90
CA GLY A 22 -10.34 -7.00 5.55
C GLY A 22 -9.24 -6.06 5.08
N VAL A 23 -9.50 -5.23 4.05
CA VAL A 23 -8.54 -4.23 3.58
C VAL A 23 -8.39 -3.13 4.61
N ILE A 24 -7.14 -2.83 4.95
CA ILE A 24 -6.74 -1.72 5.80
C ILE A 24 -5.78 -0.84 5.01
N LEU A 25 -6.06 0.46 4.90
CA LEU A 25 -5.07 1.45 4.51
C LEU A 25 -4.58 2.20 5.75
N TYR A 26 -3.26 2.31 5.88
CA TYR A 26 -2.60 2.87 7.06
C TYR A 26 -2.87 4.35 7.23
N SER A 27 -3.05 4.77 8.48
CA SER A 27 -2.97 6.19 8.83
C SER A 27 -1.54 6.71 8.67
N SER A 28 -1.40 8.03 8.61
CA SER A 28 -0.12 8.73 8.64
C SER A 28 0.73 8.35 9.85
N SER A 29 0.08 8.10 10.99
CA SER A 29 0.74 7.70 12.25
C SER A 29 1.30 6.28 12.22
N GLU A 30 0.67 5.37 11.47
CA GLU A 30 1.09 3.97 11.36
C GLU A 30 2.13 3.76 10.26
N LEU A 31 2.10 4.60 9.22
CA LEU A 31 2.86 4.42 7.98
C LEU A 31 4.36 4.16 8.24
N VAL A 32 4.99 4.97 9.08
CA VAL A 32 6.44 4.89 9.35
C VAL A 32 6.78 3.61 10.09
N GLU A 33 6.00 3.25 11.12
CA GLU A 33 6.23 2.06 11.92
C GLU A 33 6.02 0.79 11.07
N ARG A 34 4.93 0.73 10.30
CA ARG A 34 4.60 -0.43 9.45
C ARG A 34 5.64 -0.68 8.38
N ASN A 35 6.07 0.35 7.65
CA ASN A 35 7.11 0.19 6.62
C ASN A 35 8.46 -0.24 7.23
N LYS A 36 8.76 0.19 8.46
CA LYS A 36 9.97 -0.24 9.17
C LYS A 36 9.87 -1.70 9.62
N THR A 37 8.74 -2.10 10.20
CA THR A 37 8.50 -3.46 10.68
C THR A 37 8.51 -4.48 9.54
N LEU A 38 8.02 -4.10 8.36
CA LEU A 38 8.05 -4.91 7.14
C LEU A 38 9.40 -4.82 6.38
N GLU A 39 10.37 -4.06 6.87
CA GLU A 39 11.66 -3.82 6.22
C GLU A 39 11.52 -3.40 4.73
N VAL A 40 10.51 -2.59 4.39
CA VAL A 40 10.19 -2.23 2.98
C VAL A 40 11.38 -1.59 2.27
N ASP A 41 12.14 -0.75 2.97
CA ASP A 41 13.35 -0.12 2.41
C ASP A 41 14.42 -1.13 1.97
N LYS A 42 14.46 -2.31 2.60
CA LYS A 42 15.42 -3.38 2.26
C LYS A 42 14.93 -4.25 1.12
N TYR A 43 13.65 -4.63 1.13
CA TYR A 43 13.11 -5.64 0.20
C TYR A 43 12.38 -5.04 -1.01
N ALA A 44 11.86 -3.82 -0.88
CA ALA A 44 11.08 -3.14 -1.90
C ALA A 44 11.34 -1.62 -1.89
N SER A 45 12.60 -1.20 -1.96
CA SER A 45 13.05 0.20 -1.81
C SER A 45 12.42 1.21 -2.78
N ALA A 46 11.91 0.75 -3.92
CA ALA A 46 11.19 1.58 -4.90
C ALA A 46 9.69 1.74 -4.58
N TYR A 47 9.21 1.16 -3.48
CA TYR A 47 7.81 1.08 -3.10
C TYR A 47 7.56 1.55 -1.67
N LEU A 48 6.28 1.72 -1.36
CA LEU A 48 5.76 2.07 -0.05
C LEU A 48 4.62 1.10 0.28
N ALA A 49 4.67 0.45 1.44
CA ALA A 49 3.51 -0.26 1.97
C ALA A 49 2.51 0.77 2.51
N ILE A 50 1.30 0.77 1.95
CA ILE A 50 0.23 1.71 2.32
C ILE A 50 -0.91 1.03 3.08
N GLY A 51 -0.88 -0.30 3.21
CA GLY A 51 -1.95 -1.07 3.79
C GLY A 51 -1.69 -2.57 3.72
N ASP A 52 -2.66 -3.35 4.17
CA ASP A 52 -2.67 -4.81 4.08
C ASP A 52 -4.10 -5.35 3.98
N ASP A 53 -4.20 -6.65 3.72
CA ASP A 53 -5.47 -7.38 3.59
C ASP A 53 -5.90 -8.12 4.88
N SER A 54 -5.25 -7.86 6.01
CA SER A 54 -5.36 -8.63 7.26
C SER A 54 -5.08 -10.13 7.14
N GLY A 55 -4.56 -10.58 5.99
CA GLY A 55 -4.30 -11.98 5.62
C GLY A 55 -2.82 -12.28 5.36
N GLY A 56 -1.93 -11.34 5.68
CA GLY A 56 -0.48 -11.47 5.50
C GLY A 56 0.05 -10.92 4.18
N ARG A 57 -0.74 -10.13 3.43
CA ARG A 57 -0.28 -9.48 2.20
C ARG A 57 -0.32 -7.97 2.33
N SER A 58 0.74 -7.32 1.86
CA SER A 58 0.87 -5.87 1.86
C SER A 58 0.38 -5.26 0.55
N ILE A 59 -0.26 -4.11 0.66
CA ILE A 59 -0.69 -3.28 -0.46
C ILE A 59 0.38 -2.21 -0.68
N MET A 60 0.96 -2.20 -1.88
CA MET A 60 2.15 -1.44 -2.22
C MET A 60 1.85 -0.37 -3.27
N LEU A 61 2.40 0.83 -3.07
CA LEU A 61 2.48 1.87 -4.09
C LEU A 61 3.93 2.07 -4.55
N PRO A 62 4.17 2.25 -5.85
CA PRO A 62 5.48 2.68 -6.31
C PRO A 62 5.75 4.13 -5.86
N LEU A 63 6.96 4.43 -5.40
CA LEU A 63 7.40 5.80 -5.10
C LEU A 63 7.45 6.67 -6.37
N ALA A 64 7.68 6.03 -7.53
CA ALA A 64 7.64 6.65 -8.85
C ALA A 64 6.86 5.77 -9.83
N GLY A 65 5.86 6.33 -10.50
CA GLY A 65 5.02 5.61 -11.48
C GLY A 65 3.57 5.49 -11.05
N LYS A 66 2.87 4.48 -11.57
CA LYS A 66 1.44 4.26 -11.33
C LYS A 66 1.13 2.80 -11.08
N GLY A 67 0.17 2.56 -10.21
CA GLY A 67 -0.39 1.24 -9.94
C GLY A 67 -0.55 1.00 -8.46
N VAL A 68 -1.33 -0.02 -8.16
CA VAL A 68 -1.45 -0.58 -6.81
C VAL A 68 -1.10 -2.06 -6.91
N TYR A 69 -0.28 -2.54 -5.99
CA TYR A 69 0.26 -3.89 -6.02
C TYR A 69 -0.02 -4.61 -4.72
N LEU A 70 -0.01 -5.93 -4.77
CA LEU A 70 -0.16 -6.82 -3.63
C LEU A 70 1.04 -7.77 -3.59
N VAL A 71 1.60 -7.99 -2.40
CA VAL A 71 2.70 -8.95 -2.19
C VAL A 71 2.56 -9.65 -0.84
N ASP A 72 3.03 -10.89 -0.76
CA ASP A 72 3.13 -11.63 0.50
C ASP A 72 4.17 -10.99 1.44
N GLN A 73 3.83 -10.81 2.71
CA GLN A 73 4.73 -10.18 3.69
C GLN A 73 5.90 -11.09 4.08
N GLY A 74 5.73 -12.41 3.97
CA GLY A 74 6.79 -13.40 4.22
C GLY A 74 7.74 -13.60 3.05
N SER A 75 7.38 -13.10 1.86
CA SER A 75 8.17 -13.16 0.62
C SER A 75 8.08 -11.82 -0.13
N MET A 76 8.48 -10.73 0.53
CA MET A 76 8.43 -9.41 -0.10
C MET A 76 9.51 -9.28 -1.19
N ASP A 77 9.15 -9.62 -2.43
CA ASP A 77 9.99 -9.47 -3.61
C ASP A 77 9.20 -8.74 -4.69
N SER A 78 9.78 -7.70 -5.29
CA SER A 78 9.13 -6.92 -6.35
C SER A 78 8.78 -7.74 -7.58
N ASP A 79 9.47 -8.86 -7.83
CA ASP A 79 9.15 -9.77 -8.94
C ASP A 79 7.85 -10.57 -8.68
N GLU A 80 7.41 -10.67 -7.42
CA GLU A 80 6.18 -11.35 -7.02
C GLU A 80 4.97 -10.40 -6.89
N PHE A 81 5.16 -9.10 -7.17
CA PHE A 81 4.09 -8.10 -7.00
C PHE A 81 2.96 -8.32 -8.02
N LYS A 82 1.77 -8.62 -7.51
CA LYS A 82 0.55 -8.69 -8.31
C LYS A 82 -0.08 -7.31 -8.41
N ARG A 83 -0.22 -6.76 -9.62
CA ARG A 83 -0.96 -5.50 -9.83
C ARG A 83 -2.46 -5.71 -9.60
N ILE A 84 -3.05 -4.94 -8.68
CA ILE A 84 -4.48 -4.97 -8.33
C ILE A 84 -5.23 -3.70 -8.76
N GLY A 85 -4.49 -2.65 -9.14
CA GLY A 85 -5.08 -1.38 -9.57
C GLY A 85 -4.22 -0.62 -10.57
N MET A 86 -4.84 0.13 -11.48
CA MET A 86 -4.12 0.97 -12.45
C MET A 86 -3.58 2.26 -11.83
N SER A 87 -4.28 2.78 -10.83
CA SER A 87 -3.91 3.91 -9.98
C SER A 87 -4.55 3.72 -8.60
N LEU A 88 -4.07 4.46 -7.59
CA LEU A 88 -4.68 4.42 -6.25
C LEU A 88 -6.14 4.86 -6.28
N THR A 89 -6.44 5.95 -7.00
CA THR A 89 -7.79 6.51 -7.09
C THR A 89 -8.77 5.56 -7.76
N ASP A 90 -8.38 4.93 -8.87
CA ASP A 90 -9.25 3.97 -9.57
C ASP A 90 -9.52 2.76 -8.67
N TRP A 91 -8.49 2.22 -8.02
CA TRP A 91 -8.61 1.06 -7.14
C TRP A 91 -9.50 1.33 -5.92
N ILE A 92 -9.41 2.52 -5.33
CA ILE A 92 -10.32 2.95 -4.25
C ILE A 92 -11.75 3.07 -4.77
N THR A 93 -11.94 3.66 -5.96
CA THR A 93 -13.26 3.84 -6.58
C THR A 93 -13.93 2.50 -6.90
N ASP A 94 -13.12 1.51 -7.29
CA ASP A 94 -13.56 0.13 -7.54
C ASP A 94 -13.87 -0.65 -6.24
N GLY A 95 -13.72 -0.03 -5.06
CA GLY A 95 -14.03 -0.64 -3.78
C GLY A 95 -12.90 -1.48 -3.19
N CYS A 96 -11.64 -1.16 -3.55
CA CYS A 96 -10.43 -1.79 -3.00
C CYS A 96 -10.40 -3.33 -3.19
N VAL A 97 -10.69 -3.81 -4.39
CA VAL A 97 -10.70 -5.26 -4.73
C VAL A 97 -9.27 -5.82 -4.84
N ILE A 98 -9.03 -7.04 -4.36
CA ILE A 98 -7.70 -7.71 -4.28
C ILE A 98 -7.67 -9.02 -5.08
#